data_AF-A0A0M3KH86-F1
#
_entry.id   AF-A0A0M3KH86-F1
#
_cell.length_a   1.000
_cell.length_b   1.000
_cell.length_c   1.000
_cell.angle_alpha   90.00
_cell.angle_beta   90.00
_cell.angle_gamma   90.00
#
_symmetry.space_group_name_H-M   'P 1'
#
loop_
_entity.id
_entity.type
_entity.pdbx_description
1 polymer ?
#
loop_
_entity_poly.entity_id
_entity_poly.type
_entity_poly.pdbx_seq_one_letter_code
_entity_poly.pdbx_strand_id
1 'polypeptide(L)'
;SDTTSSECCSSSSAASAVEEEKRKRWRANATFIDPTRRGNLARFINHSCDPNLRLIPVRIGTPLVHIGLFACRTIEPLEELTYDYGKGESNVNLIQLPCHCDSKNCRRFLPASASAIS
;
A
#
# COMPACT_ATOMS: atom_id res chain seq x y z
N SER A 1 -14.46 35.07 48.49
CA SER A 1 -13.34 35.78 47.85
C SER A 1 -12.15 34.83 47.82
N ASP A 2 -12.15 33.89 46.89
CA ASP A 2 -11.69 34.05 45.48
C ASP A 2 -10.20 33.69 45.38
N THR A 3 -9.93 32.44 44.98
CA THR A 3 -9.44 32.00 43.65
C THR A 3 -7.92 32.12 43.50
N THR A 4 -7.24 30.97 43.43
CA THR A 4 -6.06 30.80 42.56
C THR A 4 -6.01 29.38 41.99
N SER A 5 -5.70 29.35 40.70
CA SER A 5 -5.72 28.26 39.74
C SER A 5 -4.86 27.04 40.12
N SER A 6 -5.34 25.86 39.75
CA SER A 6 -4.47 24.83 39.17
C SER A 6 -5.19 24.21 37.99
N GLU A 7 -4.75 24.60 36.81
CA GLU A 7 -5.14 24.00 35.55
C GLU A 7 -4.49 22.62 35.39
N CYS A 8 -5.12 21.87 34.49
CA CYS A 8 -4.49 20.92 33.59
C CYS A 8 -4.31 19.49 34.14
N CYS A 9 -5.23 18.60 33.75
CA CYS A 9 -4.91 17.58 32.74
C CYS A 9 -6.19 16.84 32.29
N SER A 10 -6.94 17.40 31.34
CA SER A 10 -8.09 16.69 30.75
C SER A 10 -8.26 17.04 29.28
N SER A 11 -7.37 16.56 28.42
CA SER A 11 -7.75 16.39 27.01
C SER A 11 -6.97 15.25 26.35
N SER A 12 -7.65 14.12 26.17
CA SER A 12 -7.19 13.08 25.23
C SER A 12 -8.29 12.11 24.80
N SER A 13 -9.57 12.52 24.83
CA SER A 13 -10.66 11.79 24.16
C SER A 13 -11.09 12.42 22.82
N ALA A 14 -10.82 13.71 22.61
CA ALA A 14 -11.12 14.40 21.35
C ALA A 14 -10.12 14.05 20.23
N ALA A 15 -8.86 13.79 20.58
CA ALA A 15 -7.82 13.42 19.60
C ALA A 15 -8.11 12.08 18.92
N SER A 16 -8.64 11.09 19.65
CA SER A 16 -9.00 9.78 19.09
C SER A 16 -10.22 9.85 18.19
N ALA A 17 -11.23 10.64 18.54
CA ALA A 17 -12.42 10.85 17.71
C ALA A 17 -12.10 11.58 16.39
N VAL A 18 -11.19 12.57 16.43
CA VAL A 18 -10.73 13.29 15.23
C VAL A 18 -9.93 12.38 14.30
N GLU A 19 -9.06 11.53 14.84
CA GLU A 19 -8.29 10.56 14.04
C GLU A 19 -9.17 9.43 13.50
N GLU A 20 -10.20 9.02 14.24
CA GLU A 20 -11.21 8.06 13.77
C GLU A 20 -12.08 8.63 12.63
N GLU A 21 -12.51 9.88 12.73
CA GLU A 21 -13.25 10.54 11.64
C GLU A 21 -12.37 10.78 10.41
N LYS A 22 -11.08 11.13 10.57
CA LYS A 22 -10.10 11.15 9.46
C LYS A 22 -9.95 9.78 8.80
N ARG A 23 -9.90 8.70 9.60
CA ARG A 23 -9.79 7.31 9.13
C ARG A 23 -11.06 6.86 8.37
N LYS A 24 -12.24 7.24 8.87
CA LYS A 24 -13.53 7.04 8.17
C LYS A 24 -13.57 7.81 6.85
N ARG A 25 -13.12 9.07 6.85
CA ARG A 25 -13.02 9.90 5.64
C ARG A 25 -12.04 9.34 4.60
N TRP A 26 -10.93 8.73 5.04
CA TRP A 26 -10.00 8.03 4.14
C TRP A 26 -10.64 6.81 3.47
N ARG A 27 -11.47 6.05 4.21
CA ARG A 27 -12.20 4.90 3.65
C ARG A 27 -13.23 5.31 2.59
N ALA A 28 -13.77 6.51 2.65
CA ALA A 28 -14.76 7.00 1.68
C ALA A 28 -14.18 7.29 0.27
N ASN A 29 -12.84 7.33 0.09
CA ASN A 29 -12.18 7.60 -1.20
C ASN A 29 -11.16 6.52 -1.60
N ALA A 30 -11.33 5.28 -1.14
CA ALA A 30 -10.47 4.17 -1.55
C ALA A 30 -10.82 3.71 -2.98
N THR A 31 -9.81 3.61 -3.85
CA THR A 31 -9.95 3.01 -5.18
C THR A 31 -9.28 1.65 -5.17
N PHE A 32 -10.03 0.61 -5.55
CA PHE A 32 -9.52 -0.75 -5.71
C PHE A 32 -9.41 -1.09 -7.19
N ILE A 33 -8.26 -1.61 -7.61
CA ILE A 33 -8.00 -2.01 -8.99
C ILE A 33 -7.79 -3.52 -8.99
N ASP A 34 -8.66 -4.25 -9.68
CA ASP A 34 -8.59 -5.70 -9.82
C ASP A 34 -8.42 -6.10 -11.30
N PRO A 35 -7.19 -6.44 -11.73
CA PRO A 35 -6.91 -6.84 -13.10
C PRO A 35 -7.12 -8.35 -13.35
N THR A 36 -7.74 -9.10 -12.43
CA THR A 36 -7.86 -10.56 -12.51
C THR A 36 -8.55 -11.01 -13.78
N ARG A 37 -9.71 -10.40 -14.11
CA ARG A 37 -10.51 -10.74 -15.29
C ARG A 37 -10.32 -9.81 -16.48
N ARG A 38 -10.02 -8.54 -16.22
CA ARG A 38 -9.81 -7.50 -17.25
C ARG A 38 -8.71 -6.57 -16.79
N GLY A 39 -7.60 -6.53 -17.53
CA GLY A 39 -6.45 -5.69 -17.23
C GLY A 39 -5.54 -5.56 -18.44
N ASN A 40 -4.51 -4.71 -18.33
CA ASN A 40 -3.47 -4.57 -19.33
C ASN A 40 -2.25 -5.45 -18.98
N LEU A 41 -1.15 -5.29 -19.72
CA LEU A 41 0.09 -6.05 -19.51
C LEU A 41 0.70 -5.89 -18.10
N ALA A 42 0.38 -4.81 -17.38
CA ALA A 42 0.93 -4.57 -16.04
C ALA A 42 0.54 -5.66 -15.03
N ARG A 43 -0.54 -6.41 -15.28
CA ARG A 43 -0.99 -7.52 -14.42
C ARG A 43 0.00 -8.68 -14.32
N PHE A 44 0.99 -8.73 -15.21
CA PHE A 44 2.00 -9.79 -15.26
C PHE A 44 3.35 -9.37 -14.66
N ILE A 45 3.48 -8.12 -14.22
CA ILE A 45 4.73 -7.62 -13.67
C ILE A 45 4.91 -8.20 -12.26
N ASN A 46 6.01 -8.89 -12.05
CA ASN A 46 6.27 -9.66 -10.84
C ASN A 46 6.75 -8.80 -9.67
N HIS A 47 6.82 -9.45 -8.51
CA HIS A 47 7.38 -8.87 -7.31
C HIS A 47 8.92 -8.96 -7.29
N SER A 48 9.57 -7.87 -6.86
CA SER A 48 10.92 -7.93 -6.31
C SER A 48 11.01 -7.15 -4.99
N CYS A 49 11.80 -7.67 -4.04
CA CYS A 49 12.16 -6.93 -2.82
C CYS A 49 13.22 -5.84 -3.08
N ASP A 50 13.84 -5.84 -4.27
CA ASP A 50 14.69 -4.78 -4.80
C ASP A 50 14.26 -4.46 -6.25
N PRO A 51 13.12 -3.75 -6.42
CA PRO A 51 12.47 -3.59 -7.73
C PRO A 51 13.09 -2.48 -8.59
N ASN A 52 12.80 -2.52 -9.90
CA ASN A 52 13.18 -1.46 -10.85
C ASN A 52 12.01 -0.54 -11.25
N LEU A 53 10.78 -0.84 -10.82
CA LEU A 53 9.61 0.01 -10.99
C LEU A 53 9.06 0.53 -9.64
N ARG A 54 8.46 1.72 -9.69
CA ARG A 54 7.66 2.30 -8.61
C ARG A 54 6.22 2.53 -9.06
N LEU A 55 5.29 2.22 -8.15
CA LEU A 55 3.87 2.54 -8.28
C LEU A 55 3.61 4.00 -7.90
N ILE A 56 2.92 4.73 -8.77
CA ILE A 56 2.55 6.14 -8.55
C ILE A 56 1.06 6.32 -8.88
N PRO A 57 0.25 6.81 -7.94
CA PRO A 57 -1.12 7.25 -8.23
C PRO A 57 -1.11 8.45 -9.17
N VAL A 58 -1.82 8.36 -10.29
CA VAL A 58 -1.93 9.42 -11.30
C VAL A 58 -3.38 9.76 -11.57
N ARG A 59 -3.67 11.03 -11.85
CA ARG A 59 -4.98 11.52 -12.27
C ARG A 59 -4.86 12.13 -13.65
N ILE A 60 -5.77 11.75 -14.55
CA ILE A 60 -5.75 12.20 -15.95
C ILE A 60 -7.10 12.86 -16.22
N GLY A 61 -7.16 14.18 -16.02
CA GLY A 61 -8.35 14.99 -16.33
C GLY A 61 -9.63 14.65 -15.53
N THR A 62 -9.59 13.66 -14.64
CA THR A 62 -10.73 13.20 -13.84
C THR A 62 -10.30 12.93 -12.38
N PRO A 63 -11.24 12.89 -11.42
CA PRO A 63 -10.95 12.54 -10.04
C PRO A 63 -10.50 11.08 -9.85
N LEU A 64 -10.81 10.20 -10.81
CA LEU A 64 -10.48 8.78 -10.77
C LEU A 64 -8.96 8.60 -10.74
N VAL A 65 -8.49 7.83 -9.76
CA VAL A 65 -7.08 7.52 -9.60
C VAL A 65 -6.73 6.31 -10.45
N HIS A 66 -5.72 6.48 -11.29
CA HIS A 66 -5.05 5.38 -11.98
C HIS A 66 -3.73 5.09 -11.27
N ILE A 67 -3.20 3.91 -11.51
CA ILE A 67 -1.89 3.49 -11.01
C ILE A 67 -0.94 3.40 -12.19
N GLY A 68 0.09 4.25 -12.19
CA GLY A 68 1.18 4.21 -13.14
C GLY A 68 2.40 3.50 -12.56
N LEU A 69 3.13 2.77 -13.39
CA LEU A 69 4.40 2.15 -13.07
C LEU A 69 5.51 2.92 -13.78
N PHE A 70 6.48 3.40 -13.02
CA PHE A 70 7.57 4.24 -13.51
C PHE A 70 8.92 3.63 -13.13
N ALA A 71 9.87 3.64 -14.06
CA ALA A 71 11.24 3.22 -13.77
C ALA A 71 11.87 4.10 -12.68
N CYS A 72 12.50 3.48 -11.69
CA CYS A 72 13.23 4.19 -10.63
C CYS A 72 14.75 4.22 -10.84
N ARG A 73 15.24 3.47 -11.84
CA ARG A 73 16.62 3.45 -12.32
C ARG A 73 16.63 3.08 -13.81
N THR A 74 17.80 3.15 -14.44
CA THR A 74 18.00 2.58 -15.77
C THR A 74 17.70 1.07 -15.74
N ILE A 75 16.99 0.60 -16.77
CA ILE A 75 16.59 -0.80 -16.96
C ILE A 75 17.25 -1.27 -18.25
N GLU A 76 18.06 -2.32 -18.16
CA GLU A 76 18.78 -2.84 -19.31
C GLU A 76 17.86 -3.64 -20.23
N PRO A 77 18.19 -3.80 -21.53
CA PRO A 77 17.45 -4.68 -22.41
C PRO A 77 17.35 -6.10 -21.84
N LEU A 78 16.16 -6.69 -21.92
CA LEU A 78 15.82 -8.03 -21.39
C LEU A 78 15.81 -8.13 -19.85
N GLU A 79 16.04 -7.05 -19.11
CA GLU A 79 15.86 -7.03 -17.67
C GLU A 79 14.36 -7.16 -17.32
N GLU A 80 14.02 -8.05 -16.40
CA GLU A 80 12.65 -8.23 -15.95
C GLU A 80 12.14 -6.98 -15.21
N LEU A 81 10.94 -6.52 -15.59
CA LEU A 81 10.25 -5.45 -14.87
C LEU A 81 9.64 -5.98 -13.59
N THR A 82 9.90 -5.33 -12.46
CA THR A 82 9.40 -5.75 -11.14
C THR A 82 9.01 -4.57 -10.26
N TYR A 83 8.03 -4.75 -9.37
CA TYR A 83 7.64 -3.76 -8.35
C TYR A 83 7.44 -4.38 -6.96
N ASP A 84 7.41 -3.56 -5.91
CA ASP A 84 7.09 -4.03 -4.56
C ASP A 84 5.57 -4.19 -4.38
N TYR A 85 5.11 -5.43 -4.12
CA TYR A 85 3.69 -5.74 -3.86
C TYR A 85 3.19 -5.15 -2.53
N GLY A 86 4.07 -4.55 -1.72
CA GLY A 86 3.73 -3.85 -0.49
C GLY A 86 3.93 -4.73 0.74
N LYS A 87 3.23 -4.38 1.82
CA LYS A 87 3.23 -5.15 3.08
C LYS A 87 1.90 -5.89 3.18
N GLY A 88 1.96 -7.20 3.43
CA GLY A 88 0.76 -8.00 3.70
C GLY A 88 0.09 -7.53 5.00
N GLU A 89 -1.22 -7.78 5.12
CA GLU A 89 -1.93 -7.51 6.36
C GLU A 89 -1.39 -8.39 7.49
N SER A 90 -1.18 -7.83 8.68
CA SER A 90 -0.56 -8.51 9.84
C SER A 90 -1.47 -9.54 10.52
N ASN A 91 -2.54 -10.00 9.87
CA ASN A 91 -3.56 -10.84 10.49
C ASN A 91 -3.45 -12.31 10.04
N VAL A 92 -2.85 -13.12 10.92
CA VAL A 92 -3.16 -14.52 11.33
C VAL A 92 -3.53 -15.63 10.33
N ASN A 93 -3.76 -15.39 9.05
CA ASN A 93 -4.07 -16.42 8.05
C ASN A 93 -3.43 -16.11 6.68
N LEU A 94 -2.12 -15.84 6.66
CA LEU A 94 -1.41 -15.59 5.40
C LEU A 94 -1.02 -16.92 4.76
N ILE A 95 -1.42 -17.14 3.49
CA ILE A 95 -0.80 -18.16 2.65
C ILE A 95 0.64 -17.71 2.43
N GLN A 96 1.60 -18.47 2.96
CA GLN A 96 3.02 -18.19 2.79
C GLN A 96 3.45 -18.63 1.39
N LEU A 97 3.22 -17.77 0.40
CA LEU A 97 3.71 -18.00 -0.96
C LEU A 97 5.20 -17.61 -1.01
N PRO A 98 6.13 -18.53 -1.33
CA PRO A 98 7.55 -18.21 -1.38
C PRO A 98 7.87 -17.11 -2.39
N CYS A 99 8.80 -16.23 -2.03
CA CYS A 99 9.32 -15.18 -2.90
C CYS A 99 10.60 -15.66 -3.59
N HIS A 100 10.62 -15.60 -4.92
CA HIS A 100 11.73 -16.02 -5.78
C HIS A 100 12.38 -14.85 -6.53
N CYS A 101 12.39 -13.65 -5.93
CA CYS A 101 12.93 -12.45 -6.60
C CYS A 101 14.46 -12.35 -6.63
N ASP A 102 15.18 -13.30 -6.02
CA ASP A 102 16.65 -13.40 -5.95
C ASP A 102 17.43 -12.18 -5.44
N SER A 103 16.76 -11.12 -5.00
CA SER A 103 17.40 -9.95 -4.40
C SER A 103 18.12 -10.31 -3.09
N LYS A 104 19.24 -9.62 -2.84
CA LYS A 104 20.04 -9.80 -1.61
C LYS A 104 19.24 -9.56 -0.33
N ASN A 105 18.23 -8.69 -0.40
CA ASN A 105 17.35 -8.32 0.71
C ASN A 105 15.94 -8.97 0.61
N CYS A 106 15.84 -10.16 -0.02
CA CYS A 106 14.57 -10.85 -0.21
C CYS A 106 13.86 -11.16 1.13
N ARG A 107 12.57 -10.80 1.21
CA ARG A 107 11.68 -11.04 2.37
C ARG A 107 11.21 -12.48 2.52
N ARG A 108 11.68 -13.39 1.67
CA ARG A 108 11.38 -14.84 1.62
C ARG A 108 9.95 -15.23 1.23
N PHE A 109 8.95 -14.41 1.55
CA PHE A 109 7.56 -14.66 1.22
C PHE A 109 6.91 -13.44 0.56
N LEU A 110 5.96 -13.69 -0.35
CA LEU A 110 5.16 -12.64 -0.96
C LEU A 110 4.14 -12.09 0.03
N PRO A 111 3.83 -10.78 -0.05
CA PRO A 111 2.77 -10.17 0.74
C PRO A 111 1.39 -10.55 0.18
N ALA A 112 0.95 -11.78 0.44
CA ALA A 112 -0.35 -12.29 -0.02
C ALA A 112 -1.37 -12.32 1.13
N SER A 113 -2.51 -11.65 0.95
CA SER A 113 -3.71 -11.88 1.78
C SER A 113 -4.46 -13.11 1.25
N ALA A 114 -4.96 -13.97 2.13
CA ALA A 114 -5.76 -15.12 1.75
C ALA A 114 -7.00 -14.76 0.89
N SER A 115 -7.50 -13.52 1.00
CA SER A 115 -8.63 -13.04 0.21
C SER A 115 -8.29 -12.66 -1.24
N ALA A 116 -7.01 -12.57 -1.61
CA ALA A 116 -6.58 -12.15 -2.95
C ALA A 116 -6.45 -13.31 -3.96
N ILE A 117 -6.69 -14.55 -3.53
CA ILE A 117 -6.52 -15.78 -4.34
C ILE A 117 -7.85 -16.57 -4.44
N SER A 118 -8.98 -15.95 -4.09
CA SER A 118 -10.33 -16.54 -4.20
C SER A 118 -11.04 -16.14 -5.49
#